data_AF-A0A6P3DYD5-F1
#
_entry.id   AF-A0A6P3DYD5-F1
#
_cell.length_a   1.000
_cell.length_b   1.000
_cell.length_c   1.000
_cell.angle_alpha   90.00
_cell.angle_beta   90.00
_cell.angle_gamma   90.00
#
_symmetry.space_group_name_H-M   'P 1'
#
loop_
_entity.id
_entity.type
_entity.pdbx_description
1 polymer ?
#
loop_
_entity_poly.entity_id
_entity_poly.type
_entity_poly.pdbx_seq_one_letter_code
_entity_poly.pdbx_strand_id
1 'polypeptide(L)'
;MIRMYNYVQIKQWNYAIRLFSAKVSSNLKAPVQADLIGPPDPVSNLRPIIFAKSEDESLLEKKFREAREDTQIWNQNFWTEHNSTFIEERKQFQETLKAQGKTSITADDMSVFYKEFLDKNWQMHLNYNIAWYKRNVKLLFLEIRVRISKLKFR
;
A
#
# COMPACT_ATOMS: atom_id res chain seq x y z
N MET A 1 -20.19 -12.29 30.81
CA MET A 1 -20.29 -10.91 30.30
C MET A 1 -18.99 -10.08 30.38
N ILE A 2 -17.84 -10.63 30.83
CA ILE A 2 -16.59 -9.83 30.99
C ILE A 2 -15.63 -9.96 29.78
N ARG A 3 -15.73 -11.04 28.99
CA ARG A 3 -14.85 -11.28 27.82
C ARG A 3 -15.15 -10.39 26.60
N MET A 4 -16.37 -9.90 26.45
CA MET A 4 -16.80 -9.13 25.27
C MET A 4 -16.41 -7.64 25.37
N TYR A 5 -16.30 -7.11 26.60
CA TYR A 5 -15.92 -5.72 26.86
C TYR A 5 -14.45 -5.47 26.50
N ASN A 6 -13.57 -6.42 26.82
CA ASN A 6 -12.15 -6.37 26.47
C ASN A 6 -11.89 -6.37 24.96
N TYR A 7 -12.71 -7.07 24.16
CA TYR A 7 -12.52 -7.13 22.70
C TYR A 7 -12.86 -5.80 22.01
N VAL A 8 -13.91 -5.11 22.49
CA VAL A 8 -14.32 -3.80 21.96
C VAL A 8 -13.30 -2.73 22.36
N GLN A 9 -12.77 -2.78 23.59
CA GLN A 9 -11.71 -1.88 24.04
C GLN A 9 -10.43 -2.06 23.21
N ILE A 10 -9.93 -3.29 23.03
CA ILE A 10 -8.73 -3.55 22.20
C ILE A 10 -8.92 -3.06 20.76
N LYS A 11 -10.12 -3.22 20.18
CA LYS A 11 -10.42 -2.75 18.82
C LYS A 11 -10.45 -1.22 18.72
N GLN A 12 -11.00 -0.53 19.71
CA GLN A 12 -11.02 0.93 19.79
C GLN A 12 -9.61 1.51 20.01
N TRP A 13 -8.78 0.88 20.84
CA TRP A 13 -7.38 1.26 21.05
C TRP A 13 -6.53 1.05 19.78
N ASN A 14 -6.75 -0.06 19.06
CA ASN A 14 -6.13 -0.27 17.75
C ASN A 14 -6.60 0.75 16.69
N TYR A 15 -7.83 1.24 16.77
CA TYR A 15 -8.32 2.30 15.89
C TYR A 15 -7.66 3.65 16.20
N ALA A 16 -7.51 3.98 17.49
CA ALA A 16 -6.80 5.19 17.92
C ALA A 16 -5.31 5.17 17.53
N ILE A 17 -4.62 4.04 17.71
CA ILE A 17 -3.22 3.88 17.28
C ILE A 17 -3.09 3.97 15.75
N ARG A 18 -4.06 3.44 14.98
CA ARG A 18 -4.09 3.56 13.51
C ARG A 18 -4.32 4.99 13.02
N LEU A 19 -5.11 5.79 13.74
CA LEU A 19 -5.34 7.20 13.39
C LEU A 19 -4.09 8.08 13.59
N PHE A 20 -3.24 7.76 14.57
CA PHE A 20 -1.95 8.45 14.77
C PHE A 20 -0.86 8.09 13.75
N SER A 21 -1.11 7.10 12.87
CA SER A 21 -0.17 6.70 11.82
C SER A 21 -0.49 7.30 10.44
N ALA A 22 -1.58 8.07 10.33
CA ALA A 22 -2.09 8.62 9.07
C ALA A 22 -1.40 9.95 8.72
N LYS A 23 -0.08 9.88 8.50
CA LYS A 23 0.76 10.78 7.71
C LYS A 23 2.19 10.54 8.18
N VAL A 24 3.06 10.09 7.28
CA VAL A 24 4.49 10.20 7.50
C VAL A 24 4.77 11.67 7.75
N SER A 25 5.10 12.01 9.00
CA SER A 25 5.58 13.33 9.36
C SER A 25 6.81 13.60 8.50
N SER A 26 6.76 14.63 7.67
CA SER A 26 7.86 15.08 6.81
C SER A 26 9.07 15.60 7.62
N ASN A 27 9.07 15.45 8.94
CA ASN A 27 10.10 15.94 9.86
C ASN A 27 11.22 14.95 10.18
N LEU A 28 11.31 13.79 9.52
CA LEU A 28 12.56 13.02 9.51
C LEU A 28 13.54 13.65 8.52
N LYS A 29 14.05 14.84 8.86
CA LYS A 29 15.04 15.60 8.09
C LYS A 29 16.49 15.14 8.32
N ALA A 30 16.72 14.22 9.24
CA ALA A 30 18.05 13.66 9.47
C ALA A 30 18.34 12.55 8.43
N PRO A 31 19.56 12.50 7.86
CA PRO A 31 19.95 11.40 6.97
C PRO A 31 19.83 10.08 7.74
N VAL A 32 18.88 9.24 7.31
CA VAL A 32 18.71 7.91 7.90
C VAL A 32 19.69 6.97 7.22
N GLN A 33 20.46 6.22 8.01
CA GLN A 33 21.49 5.31 7.52
C GLN A 33 20.91 4.06 6.83
N ALA A 34 19.63 3.73 7.10
CA ALA A 34 18.92 2.59 6.54
C ALA A 34 17.47 2.96 6.17
N ASP A 35 16.88 2.21 5.23
CA ASP A 35 15.48 2.37 4.85
C ASP A 35 14.57 2.06 6.06
N LEU A 36 13.61 2.93 6.34
CA LEU A 36 12.62 2.74 7.42
C LEU A 36 11.29 2.28 6.83
N ILE A 37 10.69 1.27 7.45
CA ILE A 37 9.39 0.72 7.03
C ILE A 37 8.36 1.02 8.12
N GLY A 38 7.29 1.71 7.75
CA GLY A 38 6.20 2.05 8.66
C GLY A 38 5.21 0.90 8.89
N PRO A 39 4.22 1.11 9.78
CA PRO A 39 3.08 0.21 9.93
C PRO A 39 2.22 0.20 8.65
N PRO A 40 1.37 -0.83 8.45
CA PRO A 40 0.45 -0.87 7.31
C PRO A 40 -0.51 0.33 7.31
N ASP A 41 -0.67 0.97 6.16
CA ASP A 41 -1.64 2.02 5.93
C ASP A 41 -3.08 1.46 6.01
N PRO A 42 -4.02 2.14 6.70
CA PRO A 42 -5.34 1.60 6.98
C PRO A 42 -6.25 1.42 5.75
N VAL A 43 -5.94 2.07 4.62
CA VAL A 43 -6.77 2.02 3.41
C VAL A 43 -6.11 1.14 2.35
N SER A 44 -4.90 1.48 1.93
CA SER A 44 -4.14 0.74 0.91
C SER A 44 -3.60 -0.61 1.41
N ASN A 45 -3.44 -0.79 2.74
CA ASN A 45 -2.73 -1.90 3.38
C ASN A 45 -1.23 -1.99 3.04
N LEU A 46 -0.68 -1.03 2.31
CA LEU A 46 0.74 -0.95 2.00
C LEU A 46 1.53 -0.35 3.15
N ARG A 47 2.81 -0.71 3.27
CA ARG A 47 3.70 -0.12 4.27
C ARG A 47 4.46 1.05 3.65
N PRO A 48 4.38 2.27 4.22
CA PRO A 48 5.17 3.40 3.74
C PRO A 48 6.65 3.13 4.01
N ILE A 49 7.50 3.58 3.08
CA ILE A 49 8.96 3.43 3.16
C ILE A 49 9.58 4.82 3.12
N ILE A 50 10.49 5.09 4.06
CA ILE A 50 11.38 6.25 4.01
C ILE A 50 12.74 5.73 3.57
N PHE A 51 13.16 6.12 2.37
CA PHE A 51 14.45 5.67 1.83
C PHE A 51 15.61 6.42 2.47
N ALA A 52 16.67 5.69 2.78
CA ALA A 52 17.93 6.24 3.26
C ALA A 52 18.47 7.27 2.26
N LYS A 53 18.93 8.41 2.79
CA LYS A 53 19.54 9.48 2.01
C LYS A 53 20.90 9.79 2.60
N SER A 54 21.95 9.57 1.80
CA SER A 54 23.32 9.97 2.14
C SER A 54 23.52 11.46 1.88
N GLU A 55 24.35 12.13 2.68
CA GLU A 55 24.73 13.53 2.44
C GLU A 55 25.56 13.66 1.15
N ASP A 56 26.46 12.71 0.91
CA ASP A 56 27.31 12.64 -0.30
C ASP A 56 26.67 11.83 -1.44
N GLU A 57 25.35 11.86 -1.60
CA GLU A 57 24.68 11.09 -2.67
C GLU A 57 25.12 11.56 -4.07
N SER A 58 25.63 10.64 -4.88
CA SER A 58 25.89 10.92 -6.29
C SER A 58 24.59 11.17 -7.05
N LEU A 59 24.68 11.86 -8.19
CA LEU A 59 23.50 12.12 -9.04
C LEU A 59 22.75 10.84 -9.44
N LEU A 60 23.49 9.73 -9.63
CA LEU A 60 22.91 8.45 -10.01
C LEU A 60 22.20 7.77 -8.82
N GLU A 61 22.74 7.86 -7.62
CA GLU A 61 22.10 7.39 -6.39
C GLU A 61 20.83 8.18 -6.07
N LYS A 62 20.91 9.51 -6.17
CA LYS A 62 19.76 10.40 -6.03
C LYS A 62 18.65 10.02 -7.00
N LYS A 63 18.99 9.87 -8.29
CA LYS A 63 18.04 9.45 -9.33
C LYS A 63 17.41 8.08 -9.05
N PHE A 64 18.17 7.14 -8.50
CA PHE A 64 17.65 5.83 -8.10
C PHE A 64 16.71 5.94 -6.89
N ARG A 65 17.09 6.69 -5.85
CA ARG A 65 16.25 6.94 -4.67
C ARG A 65 14.94 7.61 -5.04
N GLU A 66 14.97 8.70 -5.81
CA GLU A 66 13.78 9.42 -6.28
C GLU A 66 12.88 8.51 -7.14
N ALA A 67 13.45 7.67 -8.02
CA ALA A 67 12.65 6.72 -8.79
C ALA A 67 11.96 5.67 -7.91
N ARG A 68 12.59 5.24 -6.81
CA ARG A 68 11.98 4.34 -5.82
C ARG A 68 10.84 5.05 -5.09
N GLU A 69 11.06 6.27 -4.60
CA GLU A 69 10.06 7.12 -3.95
C GLU A 69 8.83 7.30 -4.86
N ASP A 70 9.03 7.73 -6.11
CA ASP A 70 7.97 7.92 -7.09
C ASP A 70 7.17 6.64 -7.36
N THR A 71 7.86 5.50 -7.41
CA THR A 71 7.22 4.20 -7.62
C THR A 71 6.36 3.79 -6.42
N GLN A 72 6.84 4.04 -5.19
CA GLN A 72 6.07 3.77 -3.98
C GLN A 72 4.86 4.71 -3.84
N ILE A 73 5.02 6.01 -4.13
CA ILE A 73 3.92 6.98 -4.13
C ILE A 73 2.84 6.57 -5.14
N TRP A 74 3.25 6.20 -6.36
CA TRP A 74 2.31 5.73 -7.38
C TRP A 74 1.56 4.47 -6.92
N ASN A 75 2.26 3.51 -6.32
CA ASN A 75 1.67 2.28 -5.81
C ASN A 75 0.69 2.55 -4.66
N GLN A 76 1.08 3.42 -3.73
CA GLN A 76 0.26 3.87 -2.61
C GLN A 76 -1.04 4.50 -3.09
N ASN A 77 -0.97 5.42 -4.04
CA ASN A 77 -2.13 6.13 -4.58
C ASN A 77 -3.09 5.15 -5.25
N PHE A 78 -2.57 4.25 -6.10
CA PHE A 78 -3.39 3.24 -6.78
C PHE A 78 -4.18 2.38 -5.78
N TRP A 79 -3.49 1.80 -4.79
CA TRP A 79 -4.15 0.91 -3.83
C TRP A 79 -5.04 1.65 -2.84
N THR A 80 -4.77 2.92 -2.55
CA THR A 80 -5.66 3.76 -1.74
C THR A 80 -6.99 3.97 -2.46
N GLU A 81 -6.96 4.38 -3.72
CA GLU A 81 -8.15 4.58 -4.54
C GLU A 81 -8.90 3.26 -4.76
N HIS A 82 -8.19 2.22 -5.21
CA HIS A 82 -8.77 0.92 -5.51
C HIS A 82 -9.45 0.30 -4.28
N ASN A 83 -8.79 0.32 -3.12
CA ASN A 83 -9.37 -0.26 -1.90
C ASN A 83 -10.54 0.56 -1.37
N SER A 84 -10.54 1.89 -1.57
CA SER A 84 -11.67 2.73 -1.18
C SER A 84 -12.92 2.32 -1.95
N THR A 85 -12.82 2.21 -3.28
CA THR A 85 -13.90 1.73 -4.15
C THR A 85 -14.33 0.31 -3.77
N PHE A 86 -13.38 -0.60 -3.54
CA PHE A 86 -13.70 -1.97 -3.13
C PHE A 86 -14.48 -2.01 -1.80
N ILE A 87 -14.07 -1.24 -0.79
CA ILE A 87 -14.75 -1.20 0.51
C ILE A 87 -16.17 -0.67 0.36
N GLU A 88 -16.36 0.36 -0.45
CA GLU A 88 -17.66 0.96 -0.73
C GLU A 88 -18.59 -0.01 -1.47
N GLU A 89 -18.16 -0.55 -2.62
CA GLU A 89 -18.98 -1.48 -3.41
C GLU A 89 -19.30 -2.75 -2.62
N ARG A 90 -18.34 -3.26 -1.84
CA ARG A 90 -18.57 -4.42 -0.97
C ARG A 90 -19.64 -4.12 0.08
N LYS A 91 -19.62 -2.91 0.67
CA LYS A 91 -20.62 -2.50 1.67
C LYS A 91 -22.01 -2.40 1.02
N GLN A 92 -22.11 -1.78 -0.15
CA GLN A 92 -23.38 -1.67 -0.91
C GLN A 92 -23.94 -3.06 -1.27
N PHE A 93 -23.08 -3.99 -1.67
CA PHE A 93 -23.49 -5.37 -1.96
C PHE A 93 -24.04 -6.06 -0.71
N GLN A 94 -23.35 -5.92 0.44
CA GLN A 94 -23.82 -6.46 1.71
C GLN A 94 -25.17 -5.88 2.15
N GLU A 95 -25.40 -4.58 1.92
CA GLU A 95 -26.68 -3.92 2.22
C GLU A 95 -27.80 -4.43 1.31
N THR A 96 -27.50 -4.64 0.02
CA THR A 96 -28.44 -5.25 -0.94
C THR A 96 -28.86 -6.65 -0.49
N LEU A 97 -27.92 -7.51 -0.09
CA LEU A 97 -28.25 -8.85 0.41
C LEU A 97 -29.12 -8.82 1.67
N LYS A 98 -28.86 -7.89 2.59
CA LYS A 98 -29.68 -7.71 3.79
C LYS A 98 -31.10 -7.24 3.44
N ALA A 99 -31.23 -6.32 2.47
CA ALA A 99 -32.53 -5.86 1.99
C ALA A 99 -33.34 -6.98 1.30
N GLN A 100 -32.65 -7.94 0.67
CA GLN A 100 -33.25 -9.16 0.12
C GLN A 100 -33.62 -10.21 1.19
N GLY A 101 -33.43 -9.90 2.47
CA GLY A 101 -33.81 -10.77 3.58
C GLY A 101 -32.74 -11.77 4.01
N LYS A 102 -31.50 -11.69 3.51
CA LYS A 102 -30.42 -12.54 4.02
C LYS A 102 -29.96 -12.07 5.39
N THR A 103 -30.19 -12.92 6.40
CA THR A 103 -29.81 -12.68 7.81
C THR A 103 -28.33 -12.96 8.08
N SER A 104 -27.73 -13.90 7.34
CA SER A 104 -26.31 -14.23 7.40
C SER A 104 -25.73 -14.22 5.99
N ILE A 105 -24.67 -13.44 5.79
CA ILE A 105 -23.96 -13.36 4.50
C ILE A 105 -22.87 -14.43 4.51
N THR A 106 -23.00 -15.41 3.62
CA THR A 106 -22.04 -16.52 3.51
C THR A 106 -20.88 -16.17 2.59
N ALA A 107 -19.84 -17.04 2.57
CA ALA A 107 -18.73 -16.89 1.64
C ALA A 107 -19.17 -17.04 0.18
N ASP A 108 -20.11 -17.95 -0.09
CA ASP A 108 -20.67 -18.17 -1.44
C ASP A 108 -21.41 -16.93 -1.93
N ASP A 109 -22.15 -16.27 -1.05
CA ASP A 109 -22.82 -15.00 -1.37
C ASP A 109 -21.82 -13.91 -1.74
N MET A 110 -20.72 -13.81 -0.98
CA MET A 110 -19.66 -12.85 -1.26
C MET A 110 -18.83 -13.20 -2.50
N SER A 111 -18.77 -14.48 -2.89
CA SER A 111 -18.04 -14.93 -4.07
C SER A 111 -18.57 -14.29 -5.35
N VAL A 112 -19.89 -14.06 -5.43
CA VAL A 112 -20.56 -13.37 -6.54
C VAL A 112 -20.01 -11.95 -6.67
N PHE A 113 -20.01 -11.19 -5.56
CA PHE A 113 -19.42 -9.84 -5.53
C PHE A 113 -17.95 -9.84 -5.94
N TYR A 114 -17.15 -10.76 -5.41
CA TYR A 114 -15.73 -10.80 -5.74
C TYR A 114 -15.48 -11.05 -7.22
N LYS A 115 -16.22 -11.99 -7.83
CA LYS A 115 -16.14 -12.24 -9.25
C LYS A 115 -16.56 -11.01 -10.06
N GLU A 116 -17.72 -10.42 -9.74
CA GLU A 116 -18.22 -9.23 -10.46
C GLU A 116 -17.27 -8.04 -10.35
N PHE A 117 -16.72 -7.80 -9.16
CA PHE A 117 -15.75 -6.72 -8.95
C PHE A 117 -14.47 -6.95 -9.77
N LEU A 118 -13.96 -8.18 -9.82
CA LEU A 118 -12.79 -8.53 -10.64
C LEU A 118 -13.10 -8.39 -12.14
N ASP A 119 -14.23 -8.94 -12.59
CA ASP A 119 -14.67 -8.87 -14.00
C ASP A 119 -14.91 -7.42 -14.43
N LYS A 120 -15.39 -6.54 -13.55
CA LYS A 120 -15.58 -5.11 -13.82
C LYS A 120 -14.24 -4.36 -13.93
N ASN A 121 -13.26 -4.71 -13.09
CA ASN A 121 -12.01 -3.97 -12.94
C ASN A 121 -10.80 -4.61 -13.66
N TRP A 122 -11.01 -5.69 -14.42
CA TRP A 122 -9.93 -6.49 -15.01
C TRP A 122 -8.92 -5.67 -15.83
N GLN A 123 -9.40 -4.73 -16.65
CA GLN A 123 -8.53 -3.89 -17.49
C GLN A 123 -7.68 -2.95 -16.63
N MET A 124 -8.23 -2.41 -15.55
CA MET A 124 -7.50 -1.60 -14.57
C MET A 124 -6.40 -2.42 -13.91
N HIS A 125 -6.71 -3.63 -13.45
CA HIS A 125 -5.73 -4.54 -12.83
C HIS A 125 -4.62 -4.93 -13.80
N LEU A 126 -4.96 -5.25 -15.05
CA LEU A 126 -3.97 -5.56 -16.08
C LEU A 126 -3.04 -4.37 -16.33
N ASN A 127 -3.61 -3.18 -16.49
CA ASN A 127 -2.84 -1.94 -16.71
C ASN A 127 -1.93 -1.62 -15.52
N TYR A 128 -2.43 -1.79 -14.30
CA TYR A 128 -1.64 -1.65 -13.07
C TYR A 128 -0.46 -2.62 -13.07
N ASN A 129 -0.70 -3.91 -13.33
CA ASN A 129 0.36 -4.92 -13.34
C ASN A 129 1.43 -4.60 -14.38
N ILE A 130 1.03 -4.24 -15.60
CA ILE A 130 1.97 -3.83 -16.66
C ILE A 130 2.81 -2.63 -16.20
N ALA A 131 2.18 -1.61 -15.61
CA ALA A 131 2.90 -0.43 -15.11
C ALA A 131 3.82 -0.76 -13.93
N TRP A 132 3.39 -1.62 -13.02
CA TRP A 132 4.19 -2.10 -11.89
C TRP A 132 5.44 -2.82 -12.36
N TYR A 133 5.33 -3.76 -13.31
CA TYR A 133 6.49 -4.45 -13.89
C TYR A 133 7.44 -3.48 -14.59
N LYS A 134 6.91 -2.57 -15.42
CA LYS A 134 7.75 -1.57 -16.12
C LYS A 134 8.54 -0.70 -15.14
N ARG A 135 7.91 -0.25 -14.04
CA ARG A 135 8.58 0.53 -12.99
C ARG A 135 9.66 -0.28 -12.30
N ASN A 136 9.38 -1.51 -11.88
CA ASN A 136 10.35 -2.37 -11.19
C ASN A 136 11.54 -2.75 -12.08
N VAL A 137 11.31 -3.03 -13.37
CA VAL A 137 12.40 -3.26 -14.34
C VAL A 137 13.29 -2.02 -14.47
N LYS A 138 12.70 -0.82 -14.57
CA LYS A 138 13.46 0.44 -14.57
C LYS A 138 14.29 0.61 -13.29
N LEU A 139 13.72 0.30 -12.12
CA LEU A 139 14.43 0.37 -10.84
C LEU A 139 15.62 -0.59 -10.80
N LEU A 140 15.43 -1.83 -11.26
CA LEU A 140 16.51 -2.83 -11.35
C LEU A 140 17.68 -2.31 -12.19
N PHE A 141 17.41 -1.72 -13.37
CA PHE A 141 18.46 -1.14 -14.21
C PHE A 141 19.17 0.03 -13.54
N LEU A 142 18.45 0.90 -12.84
CA LEU A 142 19.05 2.01 -12.09
C LEU A 142 19.95 1.49 -10.96
N GLU A 143 19.49 0.48 -10.22
CA GLU A 143 20.27 -0.15 -9.15
C GLU A 143 21.57 -0.76 -9.70
N ILE A 144 21.49 -1.51 -10.79
CA ILE A 144 22.67 -2.09 -11.46
C ILE A 144 23.67 -0.99 -11.82
N ARG A 145 23.21 0.12 -12.41
CA ARG A 145 24.08 1.26 -12.75
C ARG A 145 24.75 1.88 -11.52
N VAL A 146 24.00 2.08 -10.43
CA VAL A 146 24.55 2.59 -9.15
C VAL A 146 25.61 1.64 -8.60
N ARG A 147 25.35 0.33 -8.63
CA ARG A 147 26.31 -0.68 -8.14
C ARG A 147 27.58 -0.68 -8.98
N ILE A 148 27.45 -0.64 -10.32
CA ILE A 148 28.60 -0.58 -11.23
C ILE A 148 29.42 0.69 -11.00
N SER A 149 28.81 1.86 -10.82
CA SER A 149 29.56 3.10 -10.57
C SER A 149 30.35 3.09 -9.27
N LYS A 150 29.99 2.22 -8.31
CA LYS A 150 30.70 2.02 -7.05
C LYS A 150 31.77 0.94 -7.11
N LEU A 151 31.80 0.13 -8.17
CA LEU A 151 32.86 -0.87 -8.35
C LEU A 151 34.17 -0.13 -8.60
N LYS A 152 35.04 -0.12 -7.58
CA LYS A 152 36.44 0.25 -7.75
C LYS A 152 37.15 -0.96 -8.32
N PHE A 153 37.58 -0.89 -9.59
CA PHE A 153 38.56 -1.84 -10.10
C PHE A 153 39.86 -1.57 -9.35
N ARG A 154 40.25 -2.52 -8.49
CA ARG A 154 41.57 -2.55 -7.86
C ARG A 154 42.58 -3.14 -8.82
#